data_AF-A0A534LAH0-F1
#
_entry.id   AF-A0A534LAH0-F1
#
_cell.length_a   1.000
_cell.length_b   1.000
_cell.length_c   1.000
_cell.angle_alpha   90.00
_cell.angle_beta   90.00
_cell.angle_gamma   90.00
#
_symmetry.space_group_name_H-M   'P 1'
#
loop_
_entity.id
_entity.type
_entity.pdbx_description
1 polymer ?
#
loop_
_entity_poly.entity_id
_entity_poly.type
_entity_poly.pdbx_seq_one_letter_code
_entity_poly.pdbx_strand_id
1 'polypeptide(L)'
;MALGIAAALLGVSAFSTPAAAASDVGITLYGSRAAGWGLTNTTVTSPGPPLTIHVGDNVTLNLTSLDTLAHRWFIDYNGNNVSNGAEPTSPNFGTALLWNFTVSNVTGTFHYRSDRTAGPGDDLATMWGNITILAAQTTPPPLLGGENTVLIVVGVIVIIVAVIAFAAFFWRRMGKPGTPPPPPQ
;
A
#
# COMPACT_ATOMS: atom_id res chain seq x y z
N MET A 1 51.94 -26.21 16.03
CA MET A 1 51.29 -24.89 15.85
C MET A 1 50.18 -25.09 14.84
N ALA A 2 48.92 -25.09 15.27
CA ALA A 2 47.77 -25.25 14.38
C ALA A 2 47.37 -23.88 13.83
N LEU A 3 47.35 -23.75 12.50
CA LEU A 3 46.85 -22.55 11.80
C LEU A 3 45.32 -22.48 11.93
N GLY A 4 44.83 -21.37 12.46
CA GLY A 4 43.43 -20.97 12.34
C GLY A 4 43.15 -20.39 10.95
N ILE A 5 42.00 -20.71 10.38
CA ILE A 5 41.46 -20.04 9.20
C ILE A 5 40.09 -19.50 9.57
N ALA A 6 39.96 -18.18 9.48
CA ALA A 6 38.78 -17.41 9.80
C ALA A 6 37.64 -17.71 8.81
N ALA A 7 36.44 -17.97 9.33
CA ALA A 7 35.23 -18.06 8.55
C ALA A 7 34.74 -16.64 8.19
N ALA A 8 34.64 -16.36 6.89
CA ALA A 8 34.01 -15.14 6.40
C ALA A 8 32.48 -15.24 6.57
N LEU A 9 31.93 -14.41 7.45
CA LEU A 9 30.50 -14.28 7.66
C LEU A 9 29.91 -13.41 6.53
N LEU A 10 29.23 -14.02 5.56
CA LEU A 10 28.45 -13.30 4.56
C LEU A 10 27.19 -12.75 5.23
N GLY A 11 27.17 -11.44 5.48
CA GLY A 11 25.99 -10.73 5.96
C GLY A 11 24.90 -10.75 4.90
N VAL A 12 23.81 -11.49 5.17
CA VAL A 12 22.60 -11.43 4.35
C VAL A 12 21.97 -10.07 4.57
N SER A 13 22.07 -9.18 3.59
CA SER A 13 21.27 -7.96 3.54
C SER A 13 19.80 -8.36 3.35
N ALA A 14 19.03 -8.35 4.44
CA ALA A 14 17.60 -8.57 4.39
C ALA A 14 16.95 -7.39 3.64
N PHE A 15 16.43 -7.65 2.44
CA PHE A 15 15.49 -6.75 1.81
C PHE A 15 14.20 -6.79 2.64
N SER A 16 13.94 -5.73 3.43
CA SER A 16 12.64 -5.58 4.08
C SER A 16 11.60 -5.35 2.99
N THR A 17 10.69 -6.30 2.80
CA THR A 17 9.46 -6.07 2.02
C THR A 17 8.74 -4.87 2.62
N PRO A 18 8.36 -3.85 1.82
CA PRO A 18 7.58 -2.74 2.35
C PRO A 18 6.33 -3.28 3.04
N ALA A 19 6.08 -2.78 4.25
CA ALA A 19 4.83 -3.08 4.94
C ALA A 19 3.67 -2.58 4.07
N ALA A 20 2.65 -3.42 3.90
CA ALA A 20 1.37 -2.97 3.37
C ALA A 20 0.85 -1.82 4.22
N ALA A 21 0.54 -0.68 3.59
CA ALA A 21 -0.03 0.46 4.28
C ALA A 21 -1.55 0.41 4.18
N ALA A 22 -2.21 0.36 5.33
CA ALA A 22 -3.63 0.60 5.45
C ALA A 22 -3.90 2.10 5.25
N SER A 23 -4.83 2.46 4.38
CA SER A 23 -5.33 3.84 4.25
C SER A 23 -6.70 4.01 4.92
N ASP A 24 -6.98 5.20 5.45
CA ASP A 24 -8.34 5.56 5.87
C ASP A 24 -9.14 6.03 4.65
N VAL A 25 -10.24 5.33 4.34
CA VAL A 25 -11.05 5.57 3.12
C VAL A 25 -12.47 5.96 3.51
N GLY A 26 -12.90 7.18 3.19
CA GLY A 26 -14.28 7.64 3.40
C GLY A 26 -15.16 7.41 2.17
N ILE A 27 -16.32 6.77 2.34
CA ILE A 27 -17.30 6.56 1.25
C ILE A 27 -18.69 6.98 1.76
N THR A 28 -19.39 7.81 1.00
CA THR A 28 -20.79 8.17 1.28
C THR A 28 -21.73 7.41 0.35
N LEU A 29 -22.78 6.79 0.89
CA LEU A 29 -23.81 6.09 0.14
C LEU A 29 -25.20 6.48 0.61
N TYR A 30 -26.07 6.76 -0.36
CA TYR A 30 -27.49 6.99 -0.19
C TYR A 30 -28.26 5.78 -0.69
N GLY A 31 -29.12 5.21 0.14
CA GLY A 31 -29.88 4.01 -0.14
C GLY A 31 -31.38 4.28 -0.24
N SER A 32 -32.04 3.61 -1.17
CA SER A 32 -33.49 3.52 -1.26
C SER A 32 -33.87 2.14 -1.81
N ARG A 33 -34.79 1.45 -1.16
CA ARG A 33 -35.27 0.13 -1.59
C ARG A 33 -35.84 0.10 -3.00
N ALA A 34 -36.48 1.18 -3.41
CA ALA A 34 -37.09 1.28 -4.74
C ALA A 34 -36.08 1.62 -5.86
N ALA A 35 -34.93 2.20 -5.52
CA ALA A 35 -34.00 2.76 -6.51
C ALA A 35 -32.59 2.14 -6.47
N GLY A 36 -32.11 1.70 -5.31
CA GLY A 36 -30.80 1.08 -5.12
C GLY A 36 -29.85 1.92 -4.25
N TRP A 37 -28.61 2.10 -4.71
CA TRP A 37 -27.57 2.88 -4.03
C TRP A 37 -27.02 4.00 -4.90
N GLY A 38 -26.56 5.09 -4.29
CA GLY A 38 -25.93 6.22 -4.99
C GLY A 38 -24.89 6.94 -4.15
N LEU A 39 -23.94 7.63 -4.79
CA LEU A 39 -22.97 8.49 -4.09
C LEU A 39 -23.56 9.83 -3.63
N THR A 40 -24.71 10.21 -4.20
CA THR A 40 -25.50 11.38 -3.82
C THR A 40 -26.97 10.99 -3.73
N ASN A 41 -27.80 11.83 -3.12
CA ASN A 41 -29.23 11.62 -3.02
C ASN A 41 -29.99 11.65 -4.36
N THR A 42 -29.36 12.11 -5.44
CA THR A 42 -29.94 12.17 -6.79
C THR A 42 -29.34 11.16 -7.78
N THR A 43 -28.36 10.36 -7.37
CA THR A 43 -27.67 9.38 -8.24
C THR A 43 -27.95 7.95 -7.82
N VAL A 44 -29.10 7.68 -7.20
CA VAL A 44 -29.45 6.36 -6.67
C VAL A 44 -29.95 5.48 -7.81
N THR A 45 -29.25 4.38 -8.06
CA THR A 45 -29.54 3.42 -9.14
C THR A 45 -29.35 1.97 -8.70
N SER A 46 -29.90 1.05 -9.49
CA SER A 46 -29.69 -0.39 -9.37
C SER A 46 -29.14 -0.93 -10.71
N PRO A 47 -27.89 -1.44 -10.75
CA PRO A 47 -26.93 -1.49 -9.65
C PRO A 47 -26.49 -0.10 -9.20
N GLY A 48 -26.01 -0.05 -7.96
CA GLY A 48 -25.35 1.12 -7.38
C GLY A 48 -23.98 1.40 -7.98
N PRO A 49 -23.33 2.50 -7.55
CA PRO A 49 -22.02 2.90 -8.05
C PRO A 49 -20.96 1.81 -7.77
N PRO A 50 -20.00 1.59 -8.68
CA PRO A 50 -18.86 0.72 -8.41
C PRO A 50 -17.96 1.34 -7.33
N LEU A 51 -17.47 0.51 -6.42
CA LEU A 51 -16.55 0.90 -5.35
C LEU A 51 -15.21 0.18 -5.54
N THR A 52 -14.11 0.86 -5.20
CA THR A 52 -12.76 0.29 -5.25
C THR A 52 -12.03 0.59 -3.95
N ILE A 53 -11.51 -0.43 -3.29
CA ILE A 53 -10.75 -0.36 -2.03
C ILE A 53 -9.59 -1.35 -2.07
N HIS A 54 -8.65 -1.27 -1.13
CA HIS A 54 -7.52 -2.18 -1.04
C HIS A 54 -7.58 -3.02 0.23
N VAL A 55 -7.00 -4.22 0.19
CA VAL A 55 -6.80 -5.04 1.39
C VAL A 55 -6.13 -4.22 2.49
N GLY A 56 -6.67 -4.31 3.70
CA GLY A 56 -6.16 -3.62 4.88
C GLY A 56 -6.62 -2.18 5.06
N ASP A 57 -7.28 -1.55 4.08
CA ASP A 57 -7.86 -0.21 4.26
C ASP A 57 -8.83 -0.19 5.44
N ASN A 58 -8.89 0.94 6.14
CA ASN A 58 -9.91 1.22 7.16
C ASN A 58 -11.00 2.10 6.52
N VAL A 59 -12.09 1.46 6.11
CA VAL A 59 -13.17 2.13 5.38
C VAL A 59 -14.19 2.70 6.36
N THR A 60 -14.47 3.99 6.23
CA THR A 60 -15.57 4.69 6.91
C THR A 60 -16.72 4.88 5.92
N LEU A 61 -17.83 4.18 6.13
CA LEU A 61 -19.06 4.37 5.37
C LEU A 61 -19.95 5.40 6.08
N ASN A 62 -20.36 6.43 5.33
CA ASN A 62 -21.44 7.35 5.69
C ASN A 62 -22.71 6.95 4.93
N LEU A 63 -23.55 6.16 5.58
CA LEU A 63 -24.77 5.57 5.01
C LEU A 63 -25.97 6.45 5.33
N THR A 64 -26.83 6.72 4.35
CA THR A 64 -28.09 7.47 4.55
C THR A 64 -29.26 6.76 3.86
N SER A 65 -30.33 6.45 4.59
CA SER A 65 -31.61 6.01 3.99
C SER A 65 -32.39 7.21 3.45
N LEU A 66 -32.91 7.09 2.23
CA LEU A 66 -33.78 8.09 1.58
C LEU A 66 -35.28 7.73 1.63
N ASP A 67 -35.62 6.51 2.00
CA ASP A 67 -37.00 6.01 2.02
C ASP A 67 -37.53 5.73 3.42
N THR A 68 -36.75 6.10 4.46
CA THR A 68 -37.04 5.91 5.90
C THR A 68 -37.16 4.45 6.34
N LEU A 69 -36.87 3.49 5.47
CA LEU A 69 -36.83 2.09 5.83
C LEU A 69 -35.48 1.76 6.50
N ALA A 70 -35.52 0.78 7.40
CA ALA A 70 -34.31 0.24 8.00
C ALA A 70 -33.57 -0.64 6.99
N HIS A 71 -32.33 -0.31 6.71
CA HIS A 71 -31.40 -1.07 5.88
C HIS A 71 -30.20 -1.53 6.69
N ARG A 72 -29.43 -2.44 6.09
CA ARG A 72 -28.15 -2.89 6.62
C ARG A 72 -27.22 -3.17 5.47
N TRP A 73 -26.05 -2.57 5.44
CA TRP A 73 -25.09 -2.74 4.36
C TRP A 73 -24.13 -3.88 4.66
N PHE A 74 -23.80 -4.70 3.67
CA PHE A 74 -22.76 -5.72 3.81
C PHE A 74 -22.06 -6.04 2.48
N ILE A 75 -20.87 -6.65 2.55
CA ILE A 75 -20.20 -7.27 1.40
C ILE A 75 -20.50 -8.76 1.37
N ASP A 76 -21.02 -9.24 0.25
CA ASP A 76 -21.33 -10.65 -0.03
C ASP A 76 -20.10 -11.31 -0.69
N TYR A 77 -19.21 -11.89 0.13
CA TYR A 77 -17.95 -12.45 -0.35
C TYR A 77 -18.13 -13.80 -1.05
N ASN A 78 -19.14 -14.56 -0.63
CA ASN A 78 -19.39 -15.92 -1.13
C ASN A 78 -20.54 -15.99 -2.15
N GLY A 79 -21.25 -14.88 -2.39
CA GLY A 79 -22.32 -14.77 -3.38
C GLY A 79 -23.63 -15.45 -2.96
N ASN A 80 -23.82 -15.77 -1.67
CA ASN A 80 -25.03 -16.44 -1.18
C ASN A 80 -26.16 -15.48 -0.82
N ASN A 81 -25.93 -14.17 -0.95
CA ASN A 81 -26.88 -13.09 -0.60
C ASN A 81 -27.28 -13.03 0.87
N VAL A 82 -26.44 -13.52 1.78
CA VAL A 82 -26.69 -13.53 3.23
C VAL A 82 -25.46 -13.03 3.94
N SER A 83 -25.60 -11.94 4.72
CA SER A 83 -24.56 -11.48 5.64
C SER A 83 -24.20 -12.58 6.65
N ASN A 84 -23.03 -13.21 6.50
CA ASN A 84 -22.54 -14.22 7.42
C ASN A 84 -21.01 -14.37 7.45
N GLY A 85 -20.52 -15.15 8.41
CA GLY A 85 -19.09 -15.44 8.55
C GLY A 85 -18.28 -14.18 8.86
N ALA A 86 -17.30 -13.88 8.00
CA ALA A 86 -16.38 -12.75 8.14
C ALA A 86 -16.75 -11.56 7.22
N GLU A 87 -17.98 -11.52 6.72
CA GLU A 87 -18.47 -10.47 5.84
C GLU A 87 -18.70 -9.16 6.61
N PRO A 88 -18.02 -8.06 6.22
CA PRO A 88 -18.25 -6.76 6.83
C PRO A 88 -19.72 -6.37 6.70
N THR A 89 -20.36 -6.12 7.83
CA THR A 89 -21.79 -5.85 7.93
C THR A 89 -22.02 -4.69 8.88
N SER A 90 -22.73 -3.66 8.43
CA SER A 90 -23.07 -2.49 9.25
C SER A 90 -24.13 -2.84 10.31
N PRO A 91 -24.29 -2.02 11.35
CA PRO A 91 -25.54 -1.96 12.10
C PRO A 91 -26.73 -1.62 11.19
N ASN A 92 -27.95 -1.89 11.67
CA ASN A 92 -29.16 -1.40 11.02
C ASN A 92 -29.24 0.13 11.06
N PHE A 93 -29.71 0.75 9.99
CA PHE A 93 -29.92 2.20 9.91
C PHE A 93 -31.18 2.55 9.11
N GLY A 94 -31.96 3.51 9.60
CA GLY A 94 -33.11 4.09 8.88
C GLY A 94 -32.97 5.60 8.60
N THR A 95 -31.82 6.17 8.99
CA THR A 95 -31.44 7.57 8.76
C THR A 95 -29.94 7.61 8.40
N ALA A 96 -29.14 8.51 8.97
CA ALA A 96 -27.70 8.57 8.76
C ALA A 96 -26.95 7.66 9.74
N LEU A 97 -25.95 6.92 9.27
CA LEU A 97 -25.06 6.07 10.07
C LEU A 97 -23.62 6.20 9.55
N LEU A 98 -22.68 6.50 10.46
CA LEU A 98 -21.26 6.29 10.20
C LEU A 98 -20.83 4.94 10.75
N TRP A 99 -20.15 4.14 9.93
CA TRP A 99 -19.69 2.82 10.32
C TRP A 99 -18.36 2.48 9.67
N ASN A 100 -17.46 1.86 10.44
CA ASN A 100 -16.11 1.56 10.02
C ASN A 100 -15.88 0.05 9.95
N PHE A 101 -15.07 -0.38 8.99
CA PHE A 101 -14.55 -1.74 8.93
C PHE A 101 -13.16 -1.77 8.29
N THR A 102 -12.38 -2.79 8.66
CA THR A 102 -11.11 -3.08 7.99
C THR A 102 -11.34 -4.06 6.86
N VAL A 103 -10.76 -3.79 5.69
CA VAL A 103 -10.90 -4.64 4.51
C VAL A 103 -10.14 -5.95 4.71
N SER A 104 -10.88 -7.07 4.63
CA SER A 104 -10.35 -8.42 4.74
C SER A 104 -9.25 -8.72 3.72
N ASN A 105 -8.38 -9.69 4.02
CA ASN A 105 -7.30 -10.15 3.15
C ASN A 105 -7.82 -11.03 2.00
N VAL A 106 -8.70 -10.47 1.18
CA VAL A 106 -9.30 -11.08 -0.02
C VAL A 106 -9.23 -10.08 -1.16
N THR A 107 -8.95 -10.55 -2.36
CA THR A 107 -8.92 -9.71 -3.57
C THR A 107 -9.92 -10.23 -4.58
N GLY A 108 -10.56 -9.33 -5.32
CA GLY A 108 -11.56 -9.68 -6.33
C GLY A 108 -12.69 -8.66 -6.39
N THR A 109 -13.67 -8.94 -7.26
CA THR A 109 -14.90 -8.16 -7.34
C THR A 109 -16.02 -8.95 -6.68
N PHE A 110 -16.67 -8.31 -5.71
CA PHE A 110 -17.78 -8.85 -4.93
C PHE A 110 -18.99 -7.93 -5.06
N HIS A 111 -20.13 -8.35 -4.51
CA HIS A 111 -21.28 -7.48 -4.38
C HIS A 111 -21.32 -6.86 -2.99
N TYR A 112 -21.61 -5.57 -2.91
CA TYR A 112 -22.16 -4.98 -1.69
C TYR A 112 -23.67 -4.91 -1.83
N ARG A 113 -24.40 -5.09 -0.72
CA ARG A 113 -25.86 -5.29 -0.74
C ARG A 113 -26.55 -4.69 0.49
N SER A 114 -27.89 -4.67 0.49
CA SER A 114 -28.72 -4.53 1.69
C SER A 114 -29.55 -5.78 1.96
N ASP A 115 -29.67 -6.18 3.24
CA ASP A 115 -30.51 -7.33 3.69
C ASP A 115 -31.59 -6.96 4.73
N ARG A 116 -31.90 -5.67 4.88
CA ARG A 116 -33.05 -5.14 5.65
C ARG A 116 -33.27 -5.72 7.06
N THR A 117 -32.21 -6.08 7.79
CA THR A 117 -32.27 -6.83 9.07
C THR A 117 -32.31 -8.35 8.85
N ALA A 118 -31.23 -8.89 8.31
CA ALA A 118 -30.85 -10.31 8.39
C ALA A 118 -31.76 -11.31 7.64
N GLY A 119 -32.06 -11.06 6.38
CA GLY A 119 -32.58 -12.11 5.49
C GLY A 119 -32.65 -11.70 4.03
N PRO A 120 -32.88 -12.66 3.10
CA PRO A 120 -33.05 -12.35 1.70
C PRO A 120 -34.40 -11.69 1.45
N GLY A 121 -34.45 -10.38 1.66
CA GLY A 121 -35.61 -9.52 1.37
C GLY A 121 -35.46 -8.81 0.04
N ASP A 122 -36.46 -7.99 -0.29
CA ASP A 122 -36.54 -7.25 -1.56
C ASP A 122 -35.38 -6.26 -1.79
N ASP A 123 -34.67 -5.89 -0.72
CA ASP A 123 -33.47 -5.06 -0.78
C ASP A 123 -32.37 -5.73 -1.62
N LEU A 124 -32.22 -7.06 -1.57
CA LEU A 124 -31.14 -7.75 -2.28
C LEU A 124 -31.20 -7.59 -3.80
N ALA A 125 -32.41 -7.51 -4.35
CA ALA A 125 -32.65 -7.42 -5.79
C ALA A 125 -32.36 -6.02 -6.34
N THR A 126 -32.51 -4.98 -5.50
CA THR A 126 -32.45 -3.57 -5.94
C THR A 126 -31.28 -2.81 -5.33
N MET A 127 -31.01 -3.03 -4.05
CA MET A 127 -29.96 -2.35 -3.29
C MET A 127 -28.67 -3.17 -3.31
N TRP A 128 -28.04 -3.24 -4.47
CA TRP A 128 -26.75 -3.89 -4.65
C TRP A 128 -25.83 -3.11 -5.60
N GLY A 129 -24.53 -3.36 -5.54
CA GLY A 129 -23.54 -2.87 -6.49
C GLY A 129 -22.22 -3.63 -6.40
N ASN A 130 -21.26 -3.30 -7.27
CA ASN A 130 -19.97 -3.98 -7.31
C ASN A 130 -18.95 -3.29 -6.40
N ILE A 131 -18.17 -4.08 -5.67
CA ILE A 131 -17.00 -3.62 -4.93
C ILE A 131 -15.77 -4.44 -5.34
N THR A 132 -14.74 -3.74 -5.83
CA THR A 132 -13.46 -4.34 -6.21
C THR A 132 -12.45 -4.11 -5.10
N ILE A 133 -11.95 -5.22 -4.54
CA ILE A 133 -10.89 -5.22 -3.54
C ILE A 133 -9.58 -5.56 -4.24
N LEU A 134 -8.69 -4.58 -4.28
CA LEU A 134 -7.35 -4.68 -4.84
C LEU A 134 -6.36 -5.16 -3.79
N ALA A 135 -5.18 -5.62 -4.24
CA ALA A 135 -4.09 -5.97 -3.35
C ALA A 135 -3.73 -4.80 -2.43
N ALA A 136 -3.21 -5.09 -1.24
CA ALA A 136 -2.85 -4.06 -0.28
C ALA A 136 -1.90 -3.04 -0.89
N GLN A 137 -2.10 -1.76 -0.57
CA GLN A 137 -1.22 -0.71 -1.07
C GLN A 137 0.17 -0.91 -0.48
N THR A 138 1.16 -1.06 -1.35
CA THR A 138 2.55 -0.97 -0.94
C THR A 138 2.91 0.51 -0.96
N THR A 139 3.06 1.10 0.22
CA THR A 139 3.82 2.36 0.24
C THR A 139 5.25 1.95 -0.07
N PRO A 140 5.90 2.53 -1.09
CA PRO A 140 7.35 2.40 -1.21
C PRO A 140 7.93 2.74 0.16
N PRO A 141 8.95 2.01 0.66
CA PRO A 141 9.67 2.46 1.84
C PRO A 141 9.98 3.95 1.62
N PRO A 142 9.86 4.83 2.62
CA PRO A 142 10.39 6.17 2.49
C PRO A 142 11.80 6.00 1.94
N LEU A 143 12.02 6.41 0.69
CA LEU A 143 13.36 6.47 0.13
C LEU A 143 14.04 7.41 1.10
N LEU A 144 14.91 6.88 1.97
CA LEU A 144 15.49 7.62 3.07
C LEU A 144 15.97 8.96 2.52
N GLY A 145 15.14 9.99 2.76
CA GLY A 145 15.45 11.38 2.53
C GLY A 145 16.41 11.74 3.63
N GLY A 146 17.64 11.26 3.47
CA GLY A 146 18.66 11.23 4.50
C GLY A 146 19.86 10.45 4.01
N GLU A 147 20.79 11.17 3.39
CA GLU A 147 22.22 10.84 3.42
C GLU A 147 22.81 9.85 2.41
N ASN A 148 22.17 9.61 1.25
CA ASN A 148 22.92 9.02 0.11
C ASN A 148 24.04 9.96 -0.35
N THR A 149 23.90 11.27 -0.14
CA THR A 149 24.98 12.23 -0.37
C THR A 149 26.17 11.93 0.54
N VAL A 150 25.99 11.52 1.81
CA VAL A 150 27.13 11.27 2.70
C VAL A 150 27.83 9.97 2.32
N LEU A 151 27.11 8.87 2.03
CA LEU A 151 27.75 7.63 1.58
C LEU A 151 28.40 7.75 0.19
N ILE A 152 27.79 8.49 -0.74
CA ILE A 152 28.39 8.77 -2.05
C ILE A 152 29.59 9.72 -1.89
N VAL A 153 29.49 10.77 -1.08
CA VAL A 153 30.59 11.71 -0.84
C VAL A 153 31.73 11.06 -0.07
N VAL A 154 31.45 10.27 0.97
CA VAL A 154 32.47 9.52 1.72
C VAL A 154 33.11 8.44 0.84
N GLY A 155 32.32 7.70 0.06
CA GLY A 155 32.84 6.72 -0.89
C GLY A 155 33.73 7.34 -1.97
N VAL A 156 33.29 8.46 -2.57
CA VAL A 156 34.06 9.21 -3.57
C VAL A 156 35.33 9.82 -2.97
N ILE A 157 35.28 10.36 -1.74
CA ILE A 157 36.48 10.90 -1.06
C ILE A 157 37.50 9.80 -0.78
N VAL A 158 37.06 8.62 -0.30
CA VAL A 158 37.97 7.49 -0.05
C VAL A 158 38.64 7.02 -1.35
N ILE A 159 37.88 6.95 -2.45
CA ILE A 159 38.43 6.59 -3.77
C ILE A 159 39.43 7.64 -4.26
N ILE A 160 39.10 8.93 -4.14
CA ILE A 160 40.00 10.02 -4.57
C ILE A 160 41.31 9.99 -3.76
N VAL A 161 41.23 9.82 -2.43
CA VAL A 161 42.42 9.74 -1.57
C VAL A 161 43.28 8.52 -1.92
N ALA A 162 42.66 7.37 -2.19
CA ALA A 162 43.37 6.16 -2.62
C ALA A 162 44.08 6.37 -3.98
N VAL A 163 43.42 7.00 -4.95
CA VAL A 163 44.02 7.31 -6.27
C VAL A 163 45.18 8.29 -6.13
N ILE A 164 45.04 9.34 -5.32
CA ILE A 164 46.11 10.33 -5.10
C ILE A 164 47.30 9.67 -4.39
N ALA A 165 47.06 8.84 -3.37
CA ALA A 165 48.11 8.12 -2.67
C ALA A 165 48.85 7.15 -3.59
N PHE A 166 48.12 6.46 -4.47
CA PHE A 166 48.70 5.53 -5.45
C PHE A 166 49.54 6.25 -6.51
N ALA A 167 49.05 7.39 -7.03
CA ALA A 167 49.78 8.23 -7.97
C ALA A 167 51.06 8.82 -7.35
N ALA A 168 50.97 9.35 -6.12
CA ALA A 168 52.11 9.89 -5.39
C ALA A 168 53.16 8.80 -5.07
N PHE A 169 52.72 7.58 -4.73
CA PHE A 169 53.60 6.43 -4.54
C PHE A 169 54.34 6.08 -5.84
N PHE A 170 53.64 6.05 -6.97
CA PHE A 170 54.24 5.76 -8.28
C PHE A 170 55.23 6.85 -8.72
N TRP A 171 54.89 8.12 -8.51
CA TRP A 171 55.78 9.25 -8.82
C TRP A 171 57.02 9.30 -7.92
N ARG A 172 56.90 8.94 -6.64
CA ARG A 172 58.08 8.77 -5.77
C ARG A 172 58.99 7.63 -6.22
N ARG A 173 58.43 6.58 -6.82
CA ARG A 173 59.17 5.42 -7.32
C ARG A 173 59.87 5.70 -8.65
N MET A 174 59.33 6.62 -9.45
CA MET A 174 59.97 7.17 -10.65
C MET A 174 60.88 8.34 -10.25
N GLY A 175 62.03 8.01 -9.65
CA GLY A 175 63.07 8.99 -9.33
C GLY A 175 63.40 9.89 -10.53
N LYS A 176 63.67 11.17 -10.21
CA LYS A 176 63.91 12.31 -11.12
C LYS A 176 64.75 11.94 -12.37
N PRO A 177 64.41 12.45 -13.57
CA PRO A 177 65.32 12.39 -14.71
C PRO A 177 66.65 13.02 -14.32
N GLY A 178 67.74 12.26 -14.46
CA GLY A 178 69.10 12.76 -14.19
C GLY A 178 69.41 13.97 -15.07
N THR A 179 70.08 14.96 -14.48
CA THR A 179 70.57 16.15 -15.16
C THR A 179 71.45 15.77 -16.37
N PRO A 180 71.31 16.44 -17.53
CA PRO A 180 72.12 16.14 -18.71
C PRO A 180 73.61 16.39 -18.45
N PRO A 181 74.52 15.60 -19.04
CA PRO A 181 75.96 15.76 -18.87
C PRO A 181 76.44 17.06 -19.53
N PRO A 182 77.50 17.70 -18.98
CA PRO A 182 78.00 18.97 -19.50
C PRO A 182 78.68 18.78 -20.87
N PRO A 183 78.69 19.82 -21.73
CA PRO A 183 79.21 19.71 -23.09
C PRO A 183 80.74 19.49 -23.08
N PRO A 184 81.28 18.68 -24.01
CA PRO A 184 82.73 18.54 -24.19
C PRO A 184 83.36 19.87 -24.63
N GLN A 185 84.60 20.10 -24.17
CA GLN A 185 85.45 21.26 -24.50
C GLN A 185 85.84 21.30 -25.98
#